data_AF-A0A1B8DPH7-F1
#
_entry.id   AF-A0A1B8DPH7-F1
#
_cell.length_a   1.000
_cell.length_b   1.000
_cell.length_c   1.000
_cell.angle_alpha   90.00
_cell.angle_beta   90.00
_cell.angle_gamma   90.00
#
_symmetry.space_group_name_H-M   'P 1'
#
loop_
_entity.id
_entity.type
_entity.pdbx_description
1 polymer ?
#
loop_
_entity_poly.entity_id
_entity_poly.type
_entity_poly.pdbx_seq_one_letter_code
_entity_poly.pdbx_strand_id
1 'polypeptide(L)'
;MSKYVRQQKSLPKHPKTPSSSDSPFAPVPVPVKPRERPGWSGPGYTKKGGKHIPRPPPAPKPVVIPPGDEHQALEAPNQQLLLDAVRKAFPRCEEVEVMKEVLVGVEEAMARGDWDVAFEETDMREAWVVRWGAERAVWFANLLVKVVETLEDDALFASLRGKGEDDEEEEGGEKEEKKENDDEEDDEEPLRVVSFGGGPAEVLALGAVIRHFRPDAHGKSKAELESADSDSDAGTIIDLNLANSVNWTREVSTSHAALLSPPTLSKYASASAIANSTPFLAKSALEPEMNRFSALEASQEDVSDLVGEEAALITLFYTVADLAATSVAKTVALLLKLTIAAPKGSLVVVFDHAEGEGRSGGDEGKKGYPLRYLLDMAFLGKKPSGEDGEAGVKPAWKMLLADEERVVKVSDGLRYAVGLETAKAQVYVFRRL
;
A
#
# COMPACT_ATOMS: atom_id res chain seq x y z
N MET A 1 73.18 6.69 3.26
CA MET A 1 73.31 8.05 2.67
C MET A 1 72.11 8.89 3.12
N SER A 2 72.43 10.07 3.66
CA SER A 2 71.63 11.25 4.01
C SER A 2 70.15 11.14 4.44
N LYS A 3 69.92 11.38 5.74
CA LYS A 3 68.64 11.81 6.33
C LYS A 3 68.49 13.32 6.11
N TYR A 4 67.43 13.78 5.43
CA TYR A 4 67.11 15.20 5.35
C TYR A 4 66.09 15.59 6.42
N VAL A 5 66.58 16.32 7.42
CA VAL A 5 65.80 17.00 8.47
C VAL A 5 65.33 18.34 7.92
N ARG A 6 64.01 18.58 7.85
CA ARG A 6 63.47 19.92 7.53
C ARG A 6 63.66 20.84 8.73
N GLN A 7 64.52 21.84 8.61
CA GLN A 7 64.65 22.93 9.57
C GLN A 7 63.46 23.91 9.49
N GLN A 8 63.09 24.46 10.65
CA GLN A 8 62.03 25.46 10.81
C GLN A 8 62.31 26.73 10.01
N LYS A 9 61.27 27.27 9.35
CA LYS A 9 61.33 28.52 8.59
C LYS A 9 61.61 29.71 9.52
N SER A 10 62.53 30.57 9.09
CA SER A 10 62.95 31.81 9.74
C SER A 10 61.83 32.82 9.94
N LEU A 11 61.86 33.52 11.08
CA LEU A 11 60.96 34.62 11.44
C LEU A 11 61.19 35.88 10.58
N PRO A 12 60.14 36.69 10.31
CA PRO A 12 60.26 37.94 9.56
C PRO A 12 61.08 39.00 10.30
N LYS A 13 62.02 39.65 9.60
CA LYS A 13 62.96 40.66 10.12
C LYS A 13 62.41 42.10 10.26
N HIS A 14 61.08 42.31 10.20
CA HIS A 14 60.48 43.64 10.37
C HIS A 14 59.22 43.60 11.26
N PRO A 15 59.07 44.53 12.22
CA PRO A 15 57.87 44.61 13.05
C PRO A 15 56.66 45.07 12.22
N LYS A 16 55.53 44.39 12.39
CA LYS A 16 54.25 44.83 11.83
C LYS A 16 53.80 46.10 12.56
N THR A 17 53.53 47.16 11.81
CA THR A 17 52.90 48.38 12.33
C THR A 17 51.45 48.07 12.74
N PRO A 18 50.98 48.47 13.93
CA PRO A 18 49.62 48.22 14.37
C PRO A 18 48.60 49.05 13.56
N SER A 19 47.51 48.41 13.16
CA SER A 19 46.31 49.07 12.63
C SER A 19 45.68 49.95 13.71
N SER A 20 45.16 51.11 13.35
CA SER A 20 44.57 52.10 14.28
C SER A 20 43.30 51.63 15.00
N SER A 21 42.88 50.37 14.81
CA SER A 21 41.73 49.75 15.46
C SER A 21 42.03 49.18 16.86
N ASP A 22 43.31 49.02 17.22
CA ASP A 22 43.71 48.30 18.44
C ASP A 22 44.22 49.22 19.56
N SER A 23 43.88 50.51 19.53
CA SER A 23 44.17 51.43 20.64
C SER A 23 43.01 51.45 21.65
N PRO A 24 43.26 51.20 22.95
CA PRO A 24 42.23 51.25 24.00
C PRO A 24 41.71 52.67 24.30
N PHE A 25 42.14 53.68 23.54
CA PHE A 25 41.73 55.09 23.70
C PHE A 25 40.99 55.66 22.46
N ALA A 26 40.53 54.82 21.54
CA ALA A 26 39.72 55.29 20.41
C ALA A 26 38.28 55.65 20.88
N PRO A 27 37.80 56.89 20.65
CA PRO A 27 36.43 57.26 21.01
C PRO A 27 35.41 56.50 20.15
N VAL A 28 34.35 56.01 20.79
CA VAL A 28 33.26 55.25 20.16
C VAL A 28 32.52 56.14 19.15
N PRO A 29 32.37 55.73 17.87
CA PRO A 29 31.61 56.53 16.91
C PRO A 29 30.11 56.47 17.21
N VAL A 30 29.49 57.65 17.29
CA VAL A 30 28.03 57.82 17.43
C VAL A 30 27.34 57.28 16.17
N PRO A 31 26.25 56.50 16.26
CA PRO A 31 25.57 55.97 15.08
C PRO A 31 24.93 57.10 14.27
N VAL A 32 25.52 57.40 13.12
CA VAL A 32 24.98 58.37 12.16
C VAL A 32 23.85 57.69 11.38
N LYS A 33 22.63 58.24 11.41
CA LYS A 33 21.52 57.81 10.54
C LYS A 33 22.00 57.75 9.08
N PRO A 34 21.59 56.75 8.28
CA PRO A 34 21.98 56.69 6.87
C PRO A 34 21.62 58.00 6.17
N ARG A 35 22.60 58.65 5.53
CA ARG A 35 22.34 59.83 4.68
C ARG A 35 21.47 59.37 3.52
N GLU A 36 20.19 59.71 3.56
CA GLU A 36 19.31 59.63 2.40
C GLU A 36 19.91 60.52 1.30
N ARG A 37 20.33 59.89 0.20
CA ARG A 37 20.77 60.63 -0.99
C ARG A 37 19.53 61.34 -1.57
N PRO A 38 19.63 62.61 -1.99
CA PRO A 38 18.51 63.29 -2.63
C PRO A 38 18.10 62.51 -3.88
N GLY A 39 16.92 61.91 -3.85
CA GLY A 39 16.36 61.16 -4.97
C GLY A 39 15.97 62.11 -6.08
N TRP A 40 16.68 62.07 -7.19
CA TRP A 40 16.30 62.76 -8.41
C TRP A 40 15.13 62.02 -9.08
N SER A 41 13.91 62.55 -8.98
CA SER A 41 12.72 62.02 -9.67
C SER A 41 12.36 62.92 -10.86
N GLY A 42 13.08 62.73 -11.98
CA GLY A 42 12.75 63.35 -13.26
C GLY A 42 11.91 62.41 -14.14
N PRO A 43 11.08 62.94 -15.05
CA PRO A 43 10.31 62.16 -16.02
C PRO A 43 11.28 61.51 -17.03
N GLY A 44 11.74 60.30 -16.69
CA GLY A 44 12.78 59.57 -17.43
C GLY A 44 13.53 58.52 -16.59
N TYR A 45 13.28 58.42 -15.29
CA TYR A 45 13.92 57.42 -14.44
C TYR A 45 13.22 56.05 -14.55
N THR A 46 13.81 55.13 -15.30
CA THR A 46 13.46 53.70 -15.25
C THR A 46 14.39 52.98 -14.26
N LYS A 47 13.81 52.31 -13.24
CA LYS A 47 14.58 51.46 -12.33
C LYS A 47 15.25 50.35 -13.15
N LYS A 48 16.58 50.26 -13.13
CA LYS A 48 17.28 49.07 -13.64
C LYS A 48 16.80 47.85 -12.86
N GLY A 49 16.13 46.92 -13.57
CA GLY A 49 15.64 45.67 -13.01
C GLY A 49 16.76 44.91 -12.31
N GLY A 50 16.47 44.41 -11.11
CA GLY A 50 17.37 43.49 -10.41
C GLY A 50 17.65 42.27 -11.29
N LYS A 51 18.86 41.72 -11.18
CA LYS A 51 19.24 40.48 -11.89
C LYS A 51 18.19 39.40 -11.56
N HIS A 52 17.58 38.86 -12.59
CA HIS A 52 16.65 37.74 -12.51
C HIS A 52 17.41 36.51 -11.99
N ILE A 53 17.31 36.25 -10.69
CA ILE A 53 17.75 34.98 -10.12
C ILE A 53 16.76 33.94 -10.67
N PRO A 54 17.21 32.90 -11.40
CA PRO A 54 16.32 31.84 -11.86
C PRO A 54 15.59 31.28 -10.63
N ARG A 55 14.26 31.27 -10.68
CA ARG A 55 13.47 30.61 -9.65
C ARG A 55 13.91 29.14 -9.65
N PRO A 56 14.22 28.54 -8.50
CA PRO A 56 14.46 27.09 -8.45
C PRO A 56 13.25 26.39 -9.12
N PRO A 57 13.49 25.30 -9.85
CA PRO A 57 12.41 24.58 -10.51
C PRO A 57 11.29 24.31 -9.48
N PRO A 58 10.02 24.47 -9.88
CA PRO A 58 8.92 24.17 -8.97
C PRO A 58 9.11 22.74 -8.45
N ALA A 59 8.98 22.56 -7.14
CA ALA A 59 9.00 21.23 -6.54
C ALA A 59 8.03 20.32 -7.32
N PRO A 60 8.40 19.05 -7.56
CA PRO A 60 7.53 18.12 -8.27
C PRO A 60 6.15 18.12 -7.61
N LYS A 61 5.09 18.12 -8.43
CA LYS A 61 3.73 18.05 -7.90
C LYS A 61 3.60 16.79 -7.06
N PRO A 62 2.96 16.86 -5.88
CA PRO A 62 2.73 15.66 -5.09
C PRO A 62 1.93 14.65 -5.93
N VAL A 63 2.40 13.40 -5.98
CA VAL A 63 1.65 12.31 -6.61
C VAL A 63 0.30 12.17 -5.91
N VAL A 64 -0.76 12.17 -6.70
CA VAL A 64 -2.15 11.98 -6.27
C VAL A 64 -2.74 10.92 -7.19
N ILE A 65 -3.37 9.91 -6.63
CA ILE A 65 -4.07 8.89 -7.40
C ILE A 65 -5.40 9.52 -7.86
N PRO A 66 -5.70 9.52 -9.16
CA PRO A 66 -6.94 10.10 -9.64
C PRO A 66 -8.13 9.26 -9.12
N PRO A 67 -9.20 9.91 -8.60
CA PRO A 67 -10.48 9.23 -8.42
C PRO A 67 -11.01 8.86 -9.81
N GLY A 68 -11.50 7.63 -10.00
CA GLY A 68 -11.85 7.15 -11.34
C GLY A 68 -12.54 5.80 -11.36
N ASP A 69 -13.34 5.59 -12.41
CA ASP A 69 -14.22 4.45 -12.66
C ASP A 69 -13.47 3.16 -13.06
N GLU A 70 -12.19 3.03 -12.75
CA GLU A 70 -11.31 1.98 -13.27
C GLU A 70 -11.43 0.66 -12.49
N HIS A 71 -12.65 0.14 -12.40
CA HIS A 71 -12.98 -1.20 -11.89
C HIS A 71 -12.44 -2.35 -12.77
N GLN A 72 -11.51 -2.05 -13.69
CA GLN A 72 -10.98 -2.95 -14.71
C GLN A 72 -9.45 -2.87 -14.83
N ALA A 73 -8.74 -2.38 -13.80
CA ALA A 73 -7.28 -2.36 -13.79
C ALA A 73 -6.68 -3.78 -13.90
N LEU A 74 -7.32 -4.76 -13.26
CA LEU A 74 -6.99 -6.18 -13.44
C LEU A 74 -7.68 -6.72 -14.70
N GLU A 75 -6.90 -7.29 -15.62
CA GLU A 75 -7.44 -7.84 -16.87
C GLU A 75 -8.47 -8.96 -16.64
N ALA A 76 -9.51 -8.99 -17.49
CA ALA A 76 -10.60 -9.97 -17.42
C ALA A 76 -10.15 -11.45 -17.34
N PRO A 77 -9.09 -11.90 -18.06
CA PRO A 77 -8.57 -13.26 -17.91
C PRO A 77 -8.07 -13.56 -16.49
N ASN A 78 -7.37 -12.62 -15.86
CA ASN A 78 -6.88 -12.78 -14.49
C ASN A 78 -8.04 -12.74 -13.48
N GLN A 79 -9.05 -11.90 -13.71
CA GLN A 79 -10.28 -11.93 -12.90
C GLN A 79 -10.99 -13.29 -12.99
N GLN A 80 -11.12 -13.87 -14.20
CA GLN A 80 -11.74 -15.18 -14.39
C GLN A 80 -10.95 -16.29 -13.68
N LEU A 81 -9.63 -16.28 -13.80
CA LEU A 81 -8.75 -17.25 -13.15
C LEU A 81 -8.85 -17.15 -11.61
N LEU A 82 -9.00 -15.93 -11.08
CA LEU A 82 -9.20 -15.73 -9.65
C LEU A 82 -10.53 -16.34 -9.16
N LEU A 83 -11.62 -16.11 -9.91
CA LEU A 83 -12.92 -16.71 -9.63
C LEU A 83 -12.90 -18.24 -9.76
N ASP A 84 -12.13 -18.77 -10.72
CA ASP A 84 -11.90 -20.20 -10.87
C ASP A 84 -11.12 -20.79 -9.69
N ALA A 85 -10.16 -20.05 -9.12
CA ALA A 85 -9.47 -20.45 -7.90
C ALA A 85 -10.43 -20.55 -6.71
N VAL A 86 -11.36 -19.59 -6.55
CA VAL A 86 -12.41 -19.67 -5.51
C VAL A 86 -13.32 -20.88 -5.73
N ARG A 87 -13.80 -21.10 -6.96
CA ARG A 87 -14.63 -22.26 -7.30
C ARG A 87 -13.94 -23.58 -6.98
N LYS A 88 -12.63 -23.66 -7.20
CA LYS A 88 -11.82 -24.82 -6.85
C LYS A 88 -11.64 -24.98 -5.34
N ALA A 89 -11.34 -23.90 -4.64
CA ALA A 89 -11.15 -23.87 -3.20
C ALA A 89 -12.41 -24.32 -2.45
N PHE A 90 -13.59 -23.92 -2.95
CA PHE A 90 -14.87 -24.12 -2.28
C PHE A 90 -15.87 -24.78 -3.24
N PRO A 91 -15.88 -26.12 -3.35
CA PRO A 91 -16.75 -26.85 -4.28
C PRO A 91 -18.25 -26.58 -4.08
N ARG A 92 -18.68 -26.12 -2.89
CA ARG A 92 -20.05 -25.68 -2.61
C ARG A 92 -20.53 -24.53 -3.49
N CYS A 93 -19.62 -23.84 -4.21
CA CYS A 93 -19.96 -22.98 -5.35
C CYS A 93 -20.93 -23.64 -6.34
N GLU A 94 -20.90 -24.97 -6.48
CA GLU A 94 -21.76 -25.71 -7.40
C GLU A 94 -23.13 -26.08 -6.79
N GLU A 95 -23.32 -25.87 -5.48
CA GLU A 95 -24.53 -26.18 -4.71
C GLU A 95 -25.30 -24.90 -4.32
N VAL A 96 -25.52 -24.02 -5.29
CA VAL A 96 -26.03 -22.64 -5.07
C VAL A 96 -27.33 -22.61 -4.24
N GLU A 97 -28.26 -23.54 -4.45
CA GLU A 97 -29.53 -23.54 -3.71
C GLU A 97 -29.36 -23.88 -2.22
N VAL A 98 -28.49 -24.83 -1.88
CA VAL A 98 -28.17 -25.18 -0.49
C VAL A 98 -27.43 -24.01 0.17
N MET A 99 -26.51 -23.39 -0.57
CA MET A 99 -25.75 -22.25 -0.08
C MET A 99 -26.64 -21.03 0.21
N LYS A 100 -27.70 -20.78 -0.56
CA LYS A 100 -28.65 -19.70 -0.29
C LYS A 100 -29.27 -19.81 1.10
N GLU A 101 -29.65 -21.01 1.54
CA GLU A 101 -30.22 -21.22 2.87
C GLU A 101 -29.20 -20.88 3.98
N VAL A 102 -27.94 -21.27 3.79
CA VAL A 102 -26.85 -20.92 4.70
C VAL A 102 -26.62 -19.41 4.74
N LEU A 103 -26.60 -18.75 3.57
CA LEU A 103 -26.36 -17.31 3.44
C LEU A 103 -27.40 -16.48 4.17
N VAL A 104 -28.68 -16.89 4.17
CA VAL A 104 -29.72 -16.17 4.93
C VAL A 104 -29.35 -16.07 6.42
N GLY A 105 -28.89 -17.16 7.02
CA GLY A 105 -28.45 -17.15 8.43
C GLY A 105 -27.24 -16.24 8.67
N VAL A 106 -26.28 -16.25 7.73
CA VAL A 106 -25.10 -15.37 7.77
C VAL A 106 -25.51 -13.91 7.68
N GLU A 107 -26.33 -13.54 6.71
CA GLU A 107 -26.83 -12.17 6.51
C GLU A 107 -27.57 -11.66 7.75
N GLU A 108 -28.48 -12.47 8.31
CA GLU A 108 -29.24 -12.09 9.50
C GLU A 108 -28.34 -11.87 10.72
N ALA A 109 -27.31 -12.70 10.92
CA ALA A 109 -26.35 -12.55 12.01
C ALA A 109 -25.46 -11.30 11.80
N MET A 110 -24.95 -11.08 10.58
CA MET A 110 -24.20 -9.89 10.22
C MET A 110 -25.03 -8.61 10.42
N ALA A 111 -26.31 -8.62 10.04
CA ALA A 111 -27.21 -7.48 10.22
C ALA A 111 -27.41 -7.09 11.70
N ARG A 112 -27.34 -8.08 12.62
CA ARG A 112 -27.37 -7.85 14.07
C ARG A 112 -26.01 -7.46 14.65
N GLY A 113 -24.92 -7.56 13.88
CA GLY A 113 -23.55 -7.40 14.35
C GLY A 113 -23.01 -8.61 15.13
N ASP A 114 -23.69 -9.75 15.05
CA ASP A 114 -23.32 -11.00 15.73
C ASP A 114 -22.30 -11.79 14.89
N TRP A 115 -21.10 -11.25 14.72
CA TRP A 115 -20.06 -11.83 13.87
C TRP A 115 -19.63 -13.24 14.28
N ASP A 116 -19.63 -13.53 15.59
CA ASP A 116 -19.32 -14.86 16.10
C ASP A 116 -20.34 -15.91 15.61
N VAL A 117 -21.61 -15.53 15.52
CA VAL A 117 -22.69 -16.40 15.01
C VAL A 117 -22.62 -16.49 13.49
N ALA A 118 -22.39 -15.36 12.79
CA ALA A 118 -22.28 -15.31 11.34
C ALA A 118 -21.17 -16.22 10.79
N PHE A 119 -20.14 -16.46 11.59
CA PHE A 119 -18.93 -17.20 11.18
C PHE A 119 -18.59 -18.36 12.12
N GLU A 120 -19.57 -18.88 12.88
CA GLU A 120 -19.36 -19.97 13.83
C GLU A 120 -18.97 -21.27 13.10
N GLU A 121 -19.80 -21.66 12.13
CA GLU A 121 -19.63 -22.90 11.39
C GLU A 121 -18.79 -22.70 10.13
N THR A 122 -18.08 -23.75 9.73
CA THR A 122 -17.26 -23.65 8.52
C THR A 122 -18.09 -23.46 7.27
N ASP A 123 -19.26 -24.11 7.21
CA ASP A 123 -20.18 -24.00 6.08
C ASP A 123 -20.63 -22.55 5.84
N MET A 124 -20.80 -21.78 6.92
CA MET A 124 -21.14 -20.35 6.87
C MET A 124 -19.97 -19.51 6.35
N ARG A 125 -18.77 -19.77 6.86
CA ARG A 125 -17.54 -19.09 6.40
C ARG A 125 -17.25 -19.35 4.92
N GLU A 126 -17.35 -20.61 4.48
CA GLU A 126 -17.18 -20.97 3.07
C GLU A 126 -18.24 -20.30 2.19
N ALA A 127 -19.51 -20.33 2.60
CA ALA A 127 -20.59 -19.66 1.86
C ALA A 127 -20.32 -18.14 1.73
N TRP A 128 -19.85 -17.49 2.80
CA TRP A 128 -19.49 -16.08 2.77
C TRP A 128 -18.34 -15.79 1.79
N VAL A 129 -17.29 -16.61 1.80
CA VAL A 129 -16.15 -16.45 0.87
C VAL A 129 -16.61 -16.60 -0.57
N VAL A 130 -17.44 -17.60 -0.85
CA VAL A 130 -17.99 -17.85 -2.18
C VAL A 130 -18.86 -16.69 -2.66
N ARG A 131 -19.73 -16.15 -1.81
CA ARG A 131 -20.69 -15.09 -2.19
C ARG A 131 -20.04 -13.71 -2.26
N TRP A 132 -19.39 -13.27 -1.19
CA TRP A 132 -18.85 -11.90 -1.07
C TRP A 132 -17.32 -11.87 -1.13
N GLY A 133 -16.64 -12.88 -0.60
CA GLY A 133 -15.17 -12.92 -0.64
C GLY A 133 -14.60 -12.89 -2.07
N ALA A 134 -15.24 -13.61 -3.00
CA ALA A 134 -14.81 -13.72 -4.39
C ALA A 134 -14.87 -12.38 -5.15
N GLU A 135 -16.01 -11.68 -5.08
CA GLU A 135 -16.17 -10.38 -5.74
C GLU A 135 -15.29 -9.31 -5.08
N ARG A 136 -15.19 -9.33 -3.74
CA ARG A 136 -14.33 -8.42 -2.99
C ARG A 136 -12.87 -8.60 -3.36
N ALA A 137 -12.40 -9.83 -3.52
CA ALA A 137 -11.04 -10.10 -3.98
C ALA A 137 -10.74 -9.43 -5.33
N VAL A 138 -11.67 -9.49 -6.28
CA VAL A 138 -11.54 -8.80 -7.58
C VAL A 138 -11.53 -7.28 -7.40
N TRP A 139 -12.42 -6.72 -6.58
CA TRP A 139 -12.47 -5.27 -6.35
C TRP A 139 -11.19 -4.75 -5.68
N PHE A 140 -10.68 -5.47 -4.69
CA PHE A 140 -9.43 -5.14 -3.99
C PHE A 140 -8.24 -5.25 -4.93
N ALA A 141 -8.16 -6.29 -5.76
CA ALA A 141 -7.09 -6.43 -6.74
C ALA A 141 -7.08 -5.29 -7.74
N ASN A 142 -8.25 -4.92 -8.29
CA ASN A 142 -8.37 -3.76 -9.19
C ASN A 142 -7.87 -2.47 -8.54
N LEU A 143 -8.25 -2.22 -7.28
CA LEU A 143 -7.75 -1.06 -6.55
C LEU A 143 -6.24 -1.12 -6.39
N LEU A 144 -5.71 -2.23 -5.88
CA LEU A 144 -4.30 -2.36 -5.53
C LEU A 144 -3.41 -2.29 -6.76
N VAL A 145 -3.80 -2.91 -7.88
CA VAL A 145 -3.13 -2.73 -9.18
C VAL A 145 -3.04 -1.24 -9.52
N LYS A 146 -4.16 -0.50 -9.44
CA LYS A 146 -4.13 0.93 -9.74
C LYS A 146 -3.24 1.75 -8.80
N VAL A 147 -3.24 1.40 -7.51
CA VAL A 147 -2.37 2.04 -6.52
C VAL A 147 -0.90 1.82 -6.87
N VAL A 148 -0.53 0.59 -7.22
CA VAL A 148 0.84 0.22 -7.60
C VAL A 148 1.23 0.91 -8.91
N GLU A 149 0.40 0.86 -9.96
CA GLU A 149 0.65 1.56 -11.23
C GLU A 149 0.88 3.06 -11.03
N THR A 150 0.07 3.71 -10.19
CA THR A 150 0.18 5.16 -9.98
C THR A 150 1.39 5.54 -9.13
N LEU A 151 1.87 4.59 -8.32
CA LEU A 151 3.02 4.72 -7.44
C LEU A 151 4.14 3.80 -7.92
N GLU A 152 4.30 3.63 -9.24
CA GLU A 152 5.23 2.66 -9.82
C GLU A 152 6.66 2.89 -9.29
N ASP A 153 7.10 4.15 -9.20
CA ASP A 153 8.41 4.59 -8.72
C ASP A 153 8.60 4.49 -7.20
N ASP A 154 7.60 4.04 -6.46
CA ASP A 154 7.67 3.93 -5.02
C ASP A 154 8.54 2.76 -4.55
N ALA A 155 9.46 3.04 -3.61
CA ALA A 155 10.34 2.02 -3.04
C ALA A 155 9.57 0.89 -2.34
N LEU A 156 8.36 1.17 -1.82
CA LEU A 156 7.53 0.13 -1.20
C LEU A 156 7.15 -0.98 -2.19
N PHE A 157 7.05 -0.68 -3.48
CA PHE A 157 6.62 -1.63 -4.51
C PHE A 157 7.77 -2.16 -5.37
N ALA A 158 9.03 -1.99 -4.94
CA ALA A 158 10.20 -2.44 -5.68
C ALA A 158 10.10 -3.92 -6.08
N SER A 159 9.77 -4.80 -5.12
CA SER A 159 9.61 -6.25 -5.33
C SER A 159 8.52 -6.63 -6.36
N LEU A 160 7.61 -5.73 -6.71
CA LEU A 160 6.59 -5.96 -7.74
C LEU A 160 7.08 -5.61 -9.15
N ARG A 161 8.18 -4.87 -9.33
CA ARG A 161 8.63 -4.41 -10.67
C ARG A 161 9.25 -5.51 -11.53
N GLY A 162 9.59 -6.65 -10.94
CA GLY A 162 10.28 -7.74 -11.61
C GLY A 162 11.77 -7.47 -11.75
N LYS A 163 12.56 -8.56 -11.81
CA LYS A 163 13.98 -8.46 -12.15
C LYS A 163 14.06 -8.06 -13.63
N GLY A 164 14.41 -6.82 -13.91
CA GLY A 164 14.44 -6.31 -15.29
C GLY A 164 15.31 -7.17 -16.19
N GLU A 165 14.86 -7.40 -17.43
CA GLU A 165 15.69 -7.94 -18.53
C GLU A 165 16.71 -6.89 -19.05
N ASP A 166 16.84 -5.74 -18.37
CA ASP A 166 17.62 -4.58 -18.82
C ASP A 166 19.14 -4.69 -18.58
N ASP A 167 19.64 -5.80 -18.04
CA ASP A 167 21.08 -6.03 -17.83
C ASP A 167 21.80 -6.67 -19.03
N GLU A 168 21.12 -6.96 -20.15
CA GLU A 168 21.73 -7.64 -21.31
C GLU A 168 22.17 -6.75 -22.50
N GLU A 169 22.04 -5.41 -22.46
CA GLU A 169 22.53 -4.57 -23.59
C GLU A 169 23.34 -3.32 -23.19
N GLU A 170 24.56 -3.50 -22.66
CA GLU A 170 25.70 -2.60 -22.96
C GLU A 170 27.01 -3.39 -23.16
N GLU A 171 27.06 -4.30 -24.14
CA GLU A 171 28.36 -4.67 -24.75
C GLU A 171 28.82 -3.53 -25.68
N GLY A 172 29.66 -2.62 -25.17
CA GLY A 172 30.20 -1.58 -26.04
C GLY A 172 31.12 -0.50 -25.45
N GLY A 173 31.97 -0.79 -24.46
CA GLY A 173 32.95 0.21 -23.98
C GLY A 173 34.08 -0.35 -23.14
N GLU A 174 35.32 -0.06 -23.52
CA GLU A 174 36.56 -0.67 -23.00
C GLU A 174 36.85 -0.39 -21.52
N LYS A 175 37.04 -1.48 -20.76
CA LYS A 175 37.83 -1.69 -19.52
C LYS A 175 38.44 -0.46 -18.81
N GLU A 176 38.00 -0.24 -17.57
CA GLU A 176 38.93 0.01 -16.46
C GLU A 176 38.63 -0.93 -15.29
N GLU A 177 39.68 -1.60 -14.82
CA GLU A 177 39.65 -2.59 -13.76
C GLU A 177 39.31 -1.96 -12.41
N LYS A 178 38.17 -2.35 -11.84
CA LYS A 178 37.97 -2.40 -10.39
C LYS A 178 37.35 -3.75 -10.02
N LYS A 179 38.20 -4.64 -9.52
CA LYS A 179 37.78 -5.75 -8.66
C LYS A 179 37.49 -5.19 -7.28
N GLU A 180 36.22 -5.12 -6.91
CA GLU A 180 35.75 -5.45 -5.57
C GLU A 180 34.54 -6.38 -5.79
N ASN A 181 34.59 -7.57 -5.18
CA ASN A 181 33.45 -8.46 -5.06
C ASN A 181 32.34 -7.69 -4.35
N ASP A 182 31.20 -7.52 -5.00
CA ASP A 182 29.91 -7.55 -4.35
C ASP A 182 29.03 -8.41 -5.27
N ASP A 183 29.07 -9.73 -5.04
CA ASP A 183 27.94 -10.61 -5.35
C ASP A 183 26.86 -10.31 -4.30
N GLU A 184 26.41 -9.04 -4.21
CA GLU A 184 25.13 -8.72 -3.59
C GLU A 184 24.11 -9.19 -4.63
N GLU A 185 23.66 -10.44 -4.51
CA GLU A 185 22.34 -10.79 -5.01
C GLU A 185 21.42 -9.68 -4.48
N ASP A 186 20.86 -8.86 -5.37
CA ASP A 186 19.80 -7.92 -5.03
C ASP A 186 18.60 -8.76 -4.56
N ASP A 187 18.69 -9.21 -3.31
CA ASP A 187 17.61 -9.83 -2.55
C ASP A 187 16.63 -8.71 -2.24
N GLU A 188 15.86 -8.29 -3.25
CA GLU A 188 14.76 -7.36 -3.07
C GLU A 188 13.85 -7.93 -1.98
N GLU A 189 13.79 -7.24 -0.84
CA GLU A 189 12.97 -7.65 0.29
C GLU A 189 11.49 -7.76 -0.16
N PRO A 190 10.77 -8.79 0.31
CA PRO A 190 9.37 -8.96 -0.07
C PRO A 190 8.55 -7.75 0.36
N LEU A 191 7.53 -7.41 -0.44
CA LEU A 191 6.57 -6.38 -0.05
C LEU A 191 5.81 -6.89 1.18
N ARG A 192 6.03 -6.22 2.31
CA ARG A 192 5.32 -6.51 3.55
C ARG A 192 3.93 -5.89 3.55
N VAL A 193 2.91 -6.73 3.77
CA VAL A 193 1.51 -6.33 3.79
C VAL A 193 0.88 -6.72 5.13
N VAL A 194 0.20 -5.76 5.76
CA VAL A 194 -0.54 -5.98 7.02
C VAL A 194 -2.01 -5.64 6.82
N SER A 195 -2.88 -6.65 6.87
CA SER A 195 -4.32 -6.47 6.64
C SER A 195 -5.12 -6.59 7.93
N PHE A 196 -5.66 -5.48 8.40
CA PHE A 196 -6.62 -5.45 9.51
C PHE A 196 -8.02 -5.74 8.97
N GLY A 197 -8.73 -6.68 9.63
CA GLY A 197 -9.98 -7.25 9.13
C GLY A 197 -9.76 -8.24 7.97
N GLY A 198 -8.51 -8.55 7.64
CA GLY A 198 -8.16 -9.40 6.51
C GLY A 198 -8.63 -10.85 6.64
N GLY A 199 -8.75 -11.52 5.51
CA GLY A 199 -9.13 -12.92 5.39
C GLY A 199 -8.86 -13.46 3.99
N PRO A 200 -9.70 -14.38 3.49
CA PRO A 200 -9.47 -15.04 2.20
C PRO A 200 -9.49 -14.10 0.99
N ALA A 201 -10.25 -13.00 1.05
CA ALA A 201 -10.38 -12.06 -0.06
C ALA A 201 -9.06 -11.33 -0.34
N GLU A 202 -8.31 -10.96 0.70
CA GLU A 202 -7.01 -10.28 0.61
C GLU A 202 -5.93 -11.21 0.06
N VAL A 203 -5.92 -12.48 0.45
CA VAL A 203 -5.01 -13.50 -0.10
C VAL A 203 -5.21 -13.62 -1.60
N LEU A 204 -6.46 -13.74 -2.03
CA LEU A 204 -6.83 -13.82 -3.44
C LEU A 204 -6.46 -12.53 -4.19
N ALA A 205 -6.77 -11.37 -3.61
CA ALA A 205 -6.49 -10.07 -4.22
C ALA A 205 -4.98 -9.84 -4.42
N LEU A 206 -4.17 -10.09 -3.40
CA LEU A 206 -2.72 -9.91 -3.44
C LEU A 206 -2.06 -10.94 -4.36
N GLY A 207 -2.59 -12.17 -4.40
CA GLY A 207 -2.19 -13.13 -5.41
C GLY A 207 -2.41 -12.61 -6.84
N ALA A 208 -3.55 -11.96 -7.11
CA ALA A 208 -3.83 -11.36 -8.40
C ALA A 208 -2.94 -10.15 -8.71
N VAL A 209 -2.58 -9.35 -7.69
CA VAL A 209 -1.60 -8.25 -7.82
C VAL A 209 -0.24 -8.80 -8.23
N ILE A 210 0.28 -9.84 -7.55
CA ILE A 210 1.55 -10.49 -7.92
C ILE A 210 1.48 -10.96 -9.37
N ARG A 211 0.46 -11.74 -9.73
CA ARG A 211 0.33 -12.29 -11.08
C ARG A 211 0.30 -11.21 -12.16
N HIS A 212 -0.29 -10.05 -11.85
CA HIS A 212 -0.38 -8.93 -12.78
C HIS A 212 0.98 -8.29 -13.05
N PHE A 213 1.80 -8.06 -12.02
CA PHE A 213 3.09 -7.38 -12.17
C PHE A 213 4.29 -8.31 -12.38
N ARG A 214 4.19 -9.59 -11.99
CA ARG A 214 5.29 -10.56 -11.99
C ARG A 214 4.95 -11.77 -12.88
N PRO A 215 5.12 -11.68 -14.20
CA PRO A 215 4.95 -12.81 -15.12
C PRO A 215 5.82 -14.02 -14.78
N ASP A 216 7.01 -13.76 -14.25
CA ASP A 216 7.97 -14.77 -13.75
C ASP A 216 7.46 -15.53 -12.52
N ALA A 217 6.52 -14.95 -11.77
CA ALA A 217 5.86 -15.56 -10.62
C ALA A 217 4.62 -16.39 -10.98
N HIS A 218 4.33 -16.59 -12.27
CA HIS A 218 3.26 -17.49 -12.69
C HIS A 218 3.62 -18.94 -12.34
N GLY A 219 2.62 -19.74 -12.00
CA GLY A 219 2.85 -21.15 -11.73
C GLY A 219 3.34 -21.89 -12.97
N LYS A 220 4.34 -22.75 -12.82
CA LYS A 220 4.84 -23.61 -13.91
C LYS A 220 3.97 -24.84 -14.06
N SER A 221 3.69 -25.22 -15.30
CA SER A 221 2.97 -26.45 -15.62
C SER A 221 3.85 -27.67 -15.41
N LYS A 222 3.23 -28.84 -15.38
CA LYS A 222 3.96 -30.10 -15.25
C LYS A 222 4.95 -30.30 -16.42
N ALA A 223 4.55 -29.94 -17.64
CA ALA A 223 5.43 -30.06 -18.80
C ALA A 223 6.67 -29.14 -18.69
N GLU A 224 6.48 -27.92 -18.17
CA GLU A 224 7.59 -26.96 -17.96
C GLU A 224 8.55 -27.44 -16.86
N LEU A 225 8.03 -27.95 -15.75
CA LEU A 225 8.84 -28.52 -14.68
C LEU A 225 9.64 -29.76 -15.13
N GLU A 226 9.11 -30.57 -16.04
CA GLU A 226 9.80 -31.75 -16.60
C GLU A 226 10.87 -31.38 -17.65
N SER A 227 10.86 -30.15 -18.17
CA SER A 227 11.76 -29.69 -19.24
C SER A 227 12.76 -28.62 -18.82
N ALA A 228 12.57 -27.99 -17.66
CA ALA A 228 13.49 -27.01 -17.11
C ALA A 228 14.60 -27.68 -16.28
N ASP A 229 15.86 -27.32 -16.56
CA ASP A 229 17.03 -27.73 -15.77
C ASP A 229 17.20 -26.89 -14.47
N SER A 230 16.37 -25.87 -14.24
CA SER A 230 16.44 -25.01 -13.05
C SER A 230 15.07 -24.78 -12.39
N ASP A 231 14.99 -25.05 -11.10
CA ASP A 231 13.96 -24.57 -10.17
C ASP A 231 14.13 -23.07 -9.94
N SER A 232 13.94 -22.23 -10.96
CA SER A 232 13.80 -20.79 -10.71
C SER A 232 12.48 -20.57 -9.97
N ASP A 233 12.59 -20.45 -8.64
CA ASP A 233 11.51 -19.98 -7.78
C ASP A 233 11.53 -18.46 -7.83
N ALA A 234 10.38 -17.81 -7.97
CA ALA A 234 10.29 -16.36 -8.10
C ALA A 234 10.66 -15.60 -6.79
N GLY A 235 11.04 -16.35 -5.74
CA GLY A 235 11.23 -15.87 -4.39
C GLY A 235 9.91 -15.53 -3.72
N THR A 236 9.98 -15.05 -2.47
CA THR A 236 8.84 -14.44 -1.82
C THR A 236 8.69 -13.02 -2.33
N ILE A 237 7.52 -12.69 -2.86
CA ILE A 237 7.23 -11.35 -3.43
C ILE A 237 6.41 -10.55 -2.44
N ILE A 238 5.44 -11.20 -1.78
CA ILE A 238 4.61 -10.59 -0.74
C ILE A 238 4.63 -11.47 0.51
N ASP A 239 5.01 -10.86 1.63
CA ASP A 239 4.77 -11.37 2.98
C ASP A 239 3.48 -10.73 3.52
N LEU A 240 2.46 -11.55 3.76
CA LEU A 240 1.11 -11.11 4.09
C LEU A 240 0.71 -11.50 5.51
N ASN A 241 0.64 -10.51 6.39
CA ASN A 241 0.13 -10.65 7.75
C ASN A 241 -1.34 -10.24 7.82
N LEU A 242 -2.25 -11.21 7.97
CA LEU A 242 -3.69 -11.01 8.14
C LEU A 242 -4.04 -10.93 9.63
N ALA A 243 -4.89 -9.99 10.02
CA ALA A 243 -5.30 -9.78 11.40
C ALA A 243 -6.82 -9.64 11.52
N ASN A 244 -7.48 -10.61 12.15
CA ASN A 244 -8.94 -10.62 12.28
C ASN A 244 -9.38 -11.24 13.61
N SER A 245 -10.54 -10.82 14.13
CA SER A 245 -11.16 -11.45 15.30
C SER A 245 -11.70 -12.85 14.98
N VAL A 246 -12.18 -13.03 13.75
CA VAL A 246 -12.68 -14.30 13.20
C VAL A 246 -11.50 -15.15 12.75
N ASN A 247 -11.52 -16.45 13.09
CA ASN A 247 -10.48 -17.38 12.69
C ASN A 247 -10.71 -17.90 11.26
N TRP A 248 -10.10 -17.24 10.28
CA TRP A 248 -10.14 -17.62 8.86
C TRP A 248 -9.02 -18.57 8.42
N THR A 249 -8.28 -19.19 9.35
CA THR A 249 -7.07 -19.98 9.03
C THR A 249 -7.33 -21.04 7.96
N ARG A 250 -8.46 -21.76 8.04
CA ARG A 250 -8.80 -22.81 7.09
C ARG A 250 -9.09 -22.22 5.71
N GLU A 251 -9.91 -21.18 5.64
CA GLU A 251 -10.35 -20.56 4.40
C GLU A 251 -9.19 -19.82 3.71
N VAL A 252 -8.31 -19.17 4.46
CA VAL A 252 -7.04 -18.58 3.99
C VAL A 252 -6.14 -19.66 3.40
N SER A 253 -5.90 -20.75 4.13
CA SER A 253 -5.06 -21.85 3.64
C SER A 253 -5.64 -22.52 2.40
N THR A 254 -6.97 -22.66 2.34
CA THR A 254 -7.68 -23.28 1.21
C THR A 254 -7.62 -22.38 -0.03
N SER A 255 -7.87 -21.08 0.11
CA SER A 255 -7.72 -20.11 -0.96
C SER A 255 -6.28 -20.04 -1.48
N HIS A 256 -5.30 -20.00 -0.57
CA HIS A 256 -3.89 -19.99 -0.94
C HIS A 256 -3.51 -21.27 -1.72
N ALA A 257 -3.88 -22.45 -1.21
CA ALA A 257 -3.63 -23.71 -1.90
C ALA A 257 -4.29 -23.78 -3.29
N ALA A 258 -5.44 -23.13 -3.48
CA ALA A 258 -6.10 -23.05 -4.78
C ALA A 258 -5.32 -22.17 -5.78
N LEU A 259 -4.69 -21.08 -5.33
CA LEU A 259 -3.79 -20.27 -6.17
C LEU A 259 -2.55 -21.07 -6.60
N LEU A 260 -2.05 -21.93 -5.71
CA LEU A 260 -0.84 -22.74 -5.94
C LEU A 260 -1.09 -24.04 -6.73
N SER A 261 -2.30 -24.26 -7.25
CA SER A 261 -2.63 -25.51 -7.93
C SER A 261 -3.34 -25.29 -9.27
N PRO A 262 -3.09 -26.13 -10.30
CA PRO A 262 -3.62 -25.89 -11.65
C PRO A 262 -5.16 -25.87 -11.69
N PRO A 263 -5.80 -25.07 -12.55
CA PRO A 263 -7.25 -24.95 -12.60
C PRO A 263 -7.95 -26.29 -12.87
N THR A 264 -9.18 -26.43 -12.37
CA THR A 264 -9.99 -27.62 -12.62
C THR A 264 -10.41 -27.68 -14.09
N LEU A 265 -9.89 -28.68 -14.81
CA LEU A 265 -10.23 -28.91 -16.20
C LEU A 265 -11.44 -29.85 -16.35
N SER A 266 -12.07 -29.81 -17.53
CA SER A 266 -13.12 -30.75 -17.90
C SER A 266 -12.62 -32.19 -17.83
N LYS A 267 -13.51 -33.13 -17.48
CA LYS A 267 -13.24 -34.57 -17.55
C LYS A 267 -12.86 -35.08 -18.96
N TYR A 268 -13.12 -34.28 -19.99
CA TYR A 268 -12.76 -34.56 -21.39
C TYR A 268 -11.54 -33.75 -21.87
N ALA A 269 -10.82 -33.08 -20.97
CA ALA A 269 -9.60 -32.36 -21.34
C ALA A 269 -8.56 -33.33 -21.90
N SER A 270 -7.86 -32.91 -22.96
CA SER A 270 -6.81 -33.72 -23.58
C SER A 270 -5.62 -33.87 -22.63
N ALA A 271 -4.81 -34.92 -22.83
CA ALA A 271 -3.58 -35.10 -22.05
C ALA A 271 -2.63 -33.90 -22.18
N SER A 272 -2.59 -33.27 -23.36
CA SER A 272 -1.82 -32.04 -23.59
C SER A 272 -2.37 -30.86 -22.78
N ALA A 273 -3.69 -30.66 -22.75
CA ALA A 273 -4.28 -29.59 -21.94
C ALA A 273 -4.02 -29.78 -20.44
N ILE A 274 -4.02 -31.02 -19.96
CA ILE A 274 -3.69 -31.36 -18.56
C ILE A 274 -2.21 -31.08 -18.28
N ALA A 275 -1.30 -31.49 -19.17
CA ALA A 275 0.15 -31.34 -18.99
C ALA A 275 0.60 -29.86 -18.99
N ASN A 276 -0.08 -29.01 -19.77
CA ASN A 276 0.21 -27.57 -19.89
C ASN A 276 -0.64 -26.70 -18.94
N SER A 277 -1.37 -27.31 -18.00
CA SER A 277 -2.15 -26.55 -17.03
C SER A 277 -1.23 -25.96 -15.96
N THR A 278 -1.27 -24.65 -15.79
CA THR A 278 -0.43 -23.89 -14.86
C THR A 278 -1.21 -23.46 -13.62
N PRO A 279 -0.63 -23.52 -12.42
CA PRO A 279 -1.14 -22.82 -11.24
C PRO A 279 -1.23 -21.30 -11.46
N PHE A 280 -2.03 -20.62 -10.63
CA PHE A 280 -2.16 -19.18 -10.69
C PHE A 280 -0.85 -18.47 -10.30
N LEU A 281 -0.13 -19.00 -9.31
CA LEU A 281 1.15 -18.48 -8.81
C LEU A 281 2.19 -19.58 -8.60
N ALA A 282 3.46 -19.17 -8.59
CA ALA A 282 4.57 -19.93 -8.05
C ALA A 282 4.42 -20.11 -6.53
N LYS A 283 5.06 -21.15 -5.98
CA LYS A 283 4.80 -21.64 -4.63
C LYS A 283 5.20 -20.67 -3.51
N SER A 284 6.31 -19.96 -3.67
CA SER A 284 6.82 -19.01 -2.67
C SER A 284 6.29 -17.59 -2.85
N ALA A 285 5.63 -17.28 -3.98
CA ALA A 285 5.38 -15.90 -4.37
C ALA A 285 4.55 -15.10 -3.34
N LEU A 286 3.68 -15.77 -2.59
CA LEU A 286 2.83 -15.19 -1.56
C LEU A 286 2.91 -16.05 -0.29
N GLU A 287 3.25 -15.43 0.84
CA GLU A 287 3.29 -16.09 2.14
C GLU A 287 2.25 -15.48 3.09
N PRO A 288 1.05 -16.08 3.22
CA PRO A 288 0.02 -15.58 4.12
C PRO A 288 0.15 -16.18 5.54
N GLU A 289 0.20 -15.31 6.54
CA GLU A 289 0.08 -15.64 7.96
C GLU A 289 -1.22 -15.05 8.54
N MET A 290 -1.96 -15.86 9.31
CA MET A 290 -3.23 -15.46 9.93
C MET A 290 -3.07 -15.28 11.44
N ASN A 291 -3.27 -14.05 11.90
CA ASN A 291 -3.23 -13.67 13.30
C ASN A 291 -4.63 -13.44 13.85
N ARG A 292 -4.99 -14.15 14.92
CA ARG A 292 -6.22 -13.86 15.67
C ARG A 292 -6.03 -12.57 16.46
N PHE A 293 -6.67 -11.50 16.01
CA PHE A 293 -6.41 -10.15 16.48
C PHE A 293 -7.70 -9.36 16.68
N SER A 294 -7.93 -8.86 17.91
CA SER A 294 -9.09 -8.01 18.21
C SER A 294 -8.73 -6.54 18.04
N ALA A 295 -9.03 -5.96 16.89
CA ALA A 295 -8.63 -4.59 16.58
C ALA A 295 -9.20 -3.53 17.54
N LEU A 296 -10.37 -3.79 18.14
CA LEU A 296 -10.97 -2.89 19.14
C LEU A 296 -10.32 -3.01 20.52
N GLU A 297 -9.76 -4.16 20.86
CA GLU A 297 -9.18 -4.42 22.20
C GLU A 297 -7.65 -4.44 22.21
N ALA A 298 -7.00 -4.44 21.04
CA ALA A 298 -5.56 -4.49 20.89
C ALA A 298 -4.87 -3.34 21.64
N SER A 299 -3.75 -3.62 22.29
CA SER A 299 -2.88 -2.62 22.91
C SER A 299 -2.05 -1.89 21.85
N GLN A 300 -1.23 -0.91 22.27
CA GLN A 300 -0.27 -0.28 21.36
C GLN A 300 0.84 -1.27 20.95
N GLU A 301 1.27 -2.13 21.87
CA GLU A 301 2.30 -3.15 21.63
C GLU A 301 1.81 -4.15 20.58
N ASP A 302 0.59 -4.68 20.74
CA ASP A 302 0.02 -5.62 19.77
C ASP A 302 -0.05 -5.04 18.35
N VAL A 303 -0.40 -3.76 18.21
CA VAL A 303 -0.45 -3.07 16.91
C VAL A 303 0.96 -2.84 16.36
N SER A 304 1.91 -2.47 17.22
CA SER A 304 3.31 -2.26 16.83
C SER A 304 3.99 -3.55 16.40
N ASP A 305 3.79 -4.65 17.11
CA ASP A 305 4.35 -5.96 16.78
C ASP A 305 3.82 -6.46 15.43
N LEU A 306 2.50 -6.35 15.22
CA LEU A 306 1.88 -6.74 13.95
C LEU A 306 2.35 -5.85 12.79
N VAL A 307 2.50 -4.55 13.01
CA VAL A 307 2.91 -3.59 11.96
C VAL A 307 4.42 -3.60 11.72
N GLY A 308 5.25 -4.05 12.66
CA GLY A 308 6.70 -4.16 12.52
C GLY A 308 7.45 -2.84 12.36
N GLU A 309 8.76 -2.93 12.13
CA GLU A 309 9.69 -1.79 12.09
C GLU A 309 9.93 -1.23 10.68
N GLU A 310 9.60 -2.00 9.65
CA GLU A 310 9.80 -1.66 8.24
C GLU A 310 8.53 -1.10 7.59
N ALA A 311 8.71 -0.31 6.54
CA ALA A 311 7.60 0.27 5.80
C ALA A 311 6.71 -0.84 5.20
N ALA A 312 5.40 -0.73 5.42
CA ALA A 312 4.45 -1.76 4.98
C ALA A 312 3.28 -1.15 4.20
N LEU A 313 2.66 -1.98 3.36
CA LEU A 313 1.32 -1.73 2.84
C LEU A 313 0.30 -2.22 3.87
N ILE A 314 -0.43 -1.29 4.47
CA ILE A 314 -1.47 -1.59 5.46
C ILE A 314 -2.84 -1.49 4.79
N THR A 315 -3.64 -2.54 4.87
CA THR A 315 -4.99 -2.56 4.29
C THR A 315 -6.07 -2.60 5.37
N LEU A 316 -7.13 -1.81 5.15
CA LEU A 316 -8.34 -1.72 5.96
C LEU A 316 -9.54 -1.86 5.02
N PHE A 317 -9.84 -3.09 4.61
CA PHE A 317 -10.87 -3.38 3.61
C PHE A 317 -12.15 -3.86 4.30
N TYR A 318 -13.26 -3.15 4.09
CA TYR A 318 -14.54 -3.32 4.79
C TYR A 318 -14.37 -3.49 6.30
N THR A 319 -13.51 -2.65 6.89
CA THR A 319 -13.08 -2.82 8.28
C THR A 319 -13.44 -1.61 9.12
N VAL A 320 -13.20 -0.39 8.63
CA VAL A 320 -13.30 0.80 9.49
C VAL A 320 -14.75 1.10 9.83
N ALA A 321 -15.67 0.98 8.87
CA ALA A 321 -17.09 1.19 9.11
C ALA A 321 -17.67 0.15 10.09
N ASP A 322 -17.29 -1.12 9.96
CA ASP A 322 -17.76 -2.21 10.83
C ASP A 322 -17.25 -2.07 12.27
N LEU A 323 -15.97 -1.70 12.42
CA LEU A 323 -15.39 -1.37 13.73
C LEU A 323 -16.10 -0.15 14.34
N ALA A 324 -16.34 0.91 13.55
CA ALA A 324 -16.96 2.14 14.03
C ALA A 324 -18.44 1.92 14.41
N ALA A 325 -19.14 1.02 13.72
CA ALA A 325 -20.50 0.60 14.06
C ALA A 325 -20.56 -0.06 15.44
N THR A 326 -19.50 -0.78 15.83
CA THR A 326 -19.38 -1.38 17.16
C THR A 326 -18.92 -0.36 18.21
N SER A 327 -17.86 0.40 17.91
CA SER A 327 -17.36 1.46 18.80
C SER A 327 -16.49 2.48 18.05
N VAL A 328 -17.05 3.67 17.82
CA VAL A 328 -16.32 4.80 17.22
C VAL A 328 -15.06 5.14 18.01
N ALA A 329 -15.15 5.20 19.35
CA ALA A 329 -14.01 5.59 20.19
C ALA A 329 -12.85 4.60 20.09
N LYS A 330 -13.13 3.29 20.11
CA LYS A 330 -12.10 2.25 19.97
C LYS A 330 -11.54 2.19 18.55
N THR A 331 -12.36 2.46 17.54
CA THR A 331 -11.91 2.56 16.14
C THR A 331 -10.93 3.72 15.96
N VAL A 332 -11.26 4.91 16.48
CA VAL A 332 -10.33 6.05 16.47
C VAL A 332 -9.06 5.72 17.24
N ALA A 333 -9.16 5.03 18.39
CA ALA A 333 -7.99 4.59 19.14
C ALA A 333 -7.09 3.65 18.34
N LEU A 334 -7.64 2.69 17.59
CA LEU A 334 -6.88 1.83 16.69
C LEU A 334 -6.14 2.64 15.61
N LEU A 335 -6.83 3.57 14.93
CA LEU A 335 -6.22 4.40 13.88
C LEU A 335 -5.09 5.30 14.43
N LEU A 336 -5.24 5.80 15.66
CA LEU A 336 -4.19 6.54 16.35
C LEU A 336 -3.01 5.64 16.74
N LYS A 337 -3.26 4.42 17.23
CA LYS A 337 -2.20 3.43 17.51
C LYS A 337 -1.44 3.06 16.24
N LEU A 338 -2.15 2.90 15.12
CA LEU A 338 -1.56 2.67 13.81
C LEU A 338 -0.67 3.84 13.36
N THR A 339 -1.06 5.09 13.67
CA THR A 339 -0.23 6.27 13.39
C THR A 339 1.09 6.26 14.15
N ILE A 340 1.08 5.73 15.38
CA ILE A 340 2.28 5.58 16.21
C ILE A 340 3.13 4.40 15.73
N ALA A 341 2.49 3.27 15.39
CA ALA A 341 3.15 2.04 14.99
C ALA A 341 3.76 2.09 13.58
N ALA A 342 3.06 2.69 12.61
CA ALA A 342 3.45 2.65 11.21
C ALA A 342 4.78 3.37 10.95
N PRO A 343 5.78 2.66 10.39
CA PRO A 343 7.04 3.27 9.97
C PRO A 343 6.83 4.26 8.83
N LYS A 344 7.76 5.20 8.68
CA LYS A 344 7.71 6.19 7.59
C LYS A 344 7.80 5.51 6.24
N GLY A 345 7.10 6.07 5.24
CA GLY A 345 7.02 5.46 3.91
C GLY A 345 5.84 4.49 3.76
N SER A 346 5.36 3.89 4.86
CA SER A 346 4.19 3.01 4.86
C SER A 346 2.98 3.65 4.21
N LEU A 347 2.17 2.81 3.56
CA LEU A 347 0.91 3.19 2.96
C LEU A 347 -0.25 2.58 3.75
N VAL A 348 -1.31 3.34 3.94
CA VAL A 348 -2.59 2.82 4.43
C VAL A 348 -3.61 2.96 3.30
N VAL A 349 -4.22 1.84 2.91
CA VAL A 349 -5.30 1.79 1.93
C VAL A 349 -6.59 1.39 2.65
N VAL A 350 -7.55 2.31 2.64
CA VAL A 350 -8.90 2.09 3.17
C VAL A 350 -9.83 1.88 1.99
N PHE A 351 -10.61 0.80 2.03
CA PHE A 351 -11.67 0.52 1.07
C PHE A 351 -12.89 0.11 1.89
N ASP A 352 -13.99 0.85 1.81
CA ASP A 352 -15.16 0.58 2.64
C ASP A 352 -16.46 0.87 1.88
N HIS A 353 -17.61 0.50 2.44
CA HIS A 353 -18.91 0.78 1.84
C HIS A 353 -19.10 2.29 1.65
N ALA A 354 -19.57 2.73 0.48
CA ALA A 354 -19.97 4.12 0.28
C ALA A 354 -21.14 4.49 1.21
N GLU A 355 -21.27 5.76 1.57
CA GLU A 355 -22.36 6.20 2.44
C GLU A 355 -23.73 5.88 1.81
N GLY A 356 -24.56 5.14 2.54
CA GLY A 356 -25.91 4.75 2.09
C GLY A 356 -26.00 3.39 1.41
N GLU A 357 -24.88 2.72 1.08
CA GLU A 357 -24.88 1.31 0.70
C GLU A 357 -24.66 0.40 1.93
N GLY A 358 -25.38 -0.71 2.00
CA GLY A 358 -25.03 -1.82 2.91
C GLY A 358 -25.63 -1.81 4.33
N ARG A 359 -26.60 -0.94 4.67
CA ARG A 359 -27.33 -1.04 5.95
C ARG A 359 -28.84 -1.02 5.78
N SER A 360 -29.40 -2.09 5.21
CA SER A 360 -30.81 -2.42 5.42
C SER A 360 -30.98 -2.98 6.84
N GLY A 361 -31.07 -2.11 7.86
CA GLY A 361 -31.39 -2.60 9.22
C GLY A 361 -31.08 -1.70 10.41
N GLY A 362 -30.53 -0.50 10.22
CA GLY A 362 -30.22 0.41 11.33
C GLY A 362 -31.07 1.67 11.29
N ASP A 363 -32.19 1.68 12.03
CA ASP A 363 -32.92 2.84 12.58
C ASP A 363 -32.86 4.13 11.73
N GLU A 364 -33.97 4.49 11.06
CA GLU A 364 -34.18 5.68 10.20
C GLU A 364 -34.01 7.04 10.95
N GLY A 365 -32.89 7.26 11.63
CA GLY A 365 -32.67 8.42 12.48
C GLY A 365 -31.25 8.63 13.00
N LYS A 366 -30.35 7.65 12.94
CA LYS A 366 -28.94 7.86 13.34
C LYS A 366 -28.04 7.93 12.11
N LYS A 367 -27.84 9.15 11.58
CA LYS A 367 -26.75 9.40 10.63
C LYS A 367 -25.44 8.94 11.28
N GLY A 368 -24.84 7.88 10.75
CA GLY A 368 -23.51 7.43 11.14
C GLY A 368 -22.50 8.56 10.98
N TYR A 369 -21.39 8.49 11.70
CA TYR A 369 -20.30 9.43 11.51
C TYR A 369 -19.67 9.19 10.12
N PRO A 370 -19.49 10.21 9.26
CA PRO A 370 -18.83 10.03 7.98
C PRO A 370 -17.45 9.38 8.15
N LEU A 371 -17.18 8.28 7.45
CA LEU A 371 -15.90 7.58 7.58
C LEU A 371 -14.72 8.52 7.29
N ARG A 372 -14.88 9.37 6.27
CA ARG A 372 -13.96 10.45 5.92
C ARG A 372 -13.52 11.27 7.14
N TYR A 373 -14.47 11.59 8.01
CA TYR A 373 -14.21 12.40 9.19
C TYR A 373 -13.37 11.65 10.24
N LEU A 374 -13.63 10.35 10.45
CA LEU A 374 -12.83 9.52 11.36
C LEU A 374 -11.37 9.46 10.90
N LEU A 375 -11.16 9.27 9.60
CA LEU A 375 -9.83 9.25 8.99
C LEU A 375 -9.13 10.61 9.08
N ASP A 376 -9.86 11.70 8.83
CA ASP A 376 -9.34 13.06 8.96
C ASP A 376 -8.90 13.39 10.40
N MET A 377 -9.67 12.95 11.40
CA MET A 377 -9.29 13.12 12.80
C MET A 377 -8.04 12.31 13.15
N ALA A 378 -8.03 11.02 12.79
CA ALA A 378 -6.97 10.10 13.22
C ALA A 378 -5.65 10.32 12.47
N PHE A 379 -5.70 10.53 11.15
CA PHE A 379 -4.50 10.62 10.32
C PHE A 379 -4.04 12.05 10.03
N LEU A 380 -4.97 13.00 9.93
CA LEU A 380 -4.64 14.39 9.61
C LEU A 380 -4.70 15.32 10.84
N GLY A 381 -5.13 14.82 12.00
CA GLY A 381 -5.23 15.60 13.23
C GLY A 381 -6.25 16.73 13.16
N LYS A 382 -7.23 16.66 12.24
CA LYS A 382 -8.28 17.67 12.13
C LYS A 382 -9.23 17.58 13.32
N LYS A 383 -9.60 18.72 13.91
CA LYS A 383 -10.55 18.75 15.02
C LYS A 383 -12.01 18.80 14.52
N PRO A 384 -12.97 18.33 15.33
CA PRO A 384 -14.40 18.39 15.05
C PRO A 384 -14.99 19.75 14.67
N SER A 385 -14.38 20.84 15.14
CA SER A 385 -14.92 22.20 15.06
C SER A 385 -14.58 22.94 13.75
N GLY A 386 -13.84 22.32 12.83
CA GLY A 386 -13.30 23.05 11.67
C GLY A 386 -12.26 24.11 12.06
N GLU A 387 -11.83 24.13 13.32
CA GLU A 387 -10.67 24.90 13.75
C GLU A 387 -9.42 24.22 13.19
N ASP A 388 -8.64 24.99 12.42
CA ASP A 388 -7.29 24.60 12.05
C ASP A 388 -6.57 24.15 13.32
N GLY A 389 -5.90 22.98 13.26
CA GLY A 389 -5.13 22.44 14.37
C GLY A 389 -4.15 23.46 14.93
N GLU A 390 -3.60 23.21 16.13
CA GLU A 390 -2.58 24.08 16.72
C GLU A 390 -1.50 24.41 15.66
N ALA A 391 -1.35 25.71 15.37
CA ALA A 391 -0.41 26.20 14.38
C ALA A 391 1.00 25.67 14.68
N GLY A 392 1.44 24.65 13.93
CA GLY A 392 2.75 24.03 14.09
C GLY A 392 2.77 22.49 14.10
N VAL A 393 1.64 21.80 14.29
CA VAL A 393 1.59 20.34 14.22
C VAL A 393 1.57 19.90 12.75
N LYS A 394 2.68 19.30 12.27
CA LYS A 394 2.71 18.69 10.94
C LYS A 394 1.89 17.38 10.98
N PRO A 395 1.04 17.11 9.97
CA PRO A 395 0.28 15.87 9.95
C PRO A 395 1.24 14.67 9.86
N ALA A 396 0.90 13.58 10.55
CA ALA A 396 1.68 12.34 10.49
C ALA A 396 1.51 11.61 9.15
N TRP A 397 0.42 11.91 8.44
CA TRP A 397 0.06 11.29 7.18
C TRP A 397 -0.17 12.34 6.09
N LYS A 398 0.12 11.94 4.85
CA LYS A 398 -0.25 12.66 3.63
C LYS A 398 -1.26 11.83 2.87
N MET A 399 -2.41 12.41 2.55
CA MET A 399 -3.39 11.77 1.69
C MET A 399 -2.94 11.79 0.23
N LEU A 400 -3.04 10.63 -0.43
CA LEU A 400 -2.73 10.41 -1.85
C LEU A 400 -3.97 10.16 -2.70
N LEU A 401 -5.04 9.60 -2.11
CA LEU A 401 -6.33 9.36 -2.77
C LEU A 401 -7.49 9.68 -1.81
N ALA A 402 -8.54 10.29 -2.36
CA ALA A 402 -9.86 10.34 -1.76
C ALA A 402 -10.90 10.18 -2.87
N ASP A 403 -11.70 9.13 -2.76
CA ASP A 403 -12.71 8.75 -3.74
C ASP A 403 -13.92 8.20 -2.98
N GLU A 404 -14.93 9.04 -2.75
CA GLU A 404 -16.01 8.74 -1.78
C GLU A 404 -17.12 7.84 -2.35
N GLU A 405 -17.19 7.70 -3.68
CA GLU A 405 -18.30 7.05 -4.37
C GLU A 405 -17.81 6.28 -5.62
N ARG A 406 -16.73 5.51 -5.46
CA ARG A 406 -16.18 4.68 -6.53
C ARG A 406 -17.12 3.55 -6.88
N VAL A 407 -17.48 3.43 -8.15
CA VAL A 407 -18.18 2.22 -8.65
C VAL A 407 -17.19 1.06 -8.73
N VAL A 408 -17.56 -0.07 -8.13
CA VAL A 408 -16.78 -1.31 -8.17
C VAL A 408 -17.62 -2.44 -8.75
N LYS A 409 -17.01 -3.19 -9.66
CA LYS A 409 -17.68 -4.22 -10.45
C LYS A 409 -16.63 -5.18 -11.02
N VAL A 410 -17.02 -6.43 -11.21
CA VAL A 410 -16.25 -7.43 -11.96
C VAL A 410 -16.42 -7.22 -13.48
N SER A 411 -15.45 -7.63 -14.31
CA SER A 411 -15.60 -7.59 -15.77
C SER A 411 -16.89 -8.27 -16.25
N ASP A 412 -17.48 -7.73 -17.31
CA ASP A 412 -18.63 -8.36 -17.97
C ASP A 412 -18.23 -9.68 -18.64
N GLY A 413 -19.15 -10.65 -18.65
CA GLY A 413 -18.97 -11.92 -19.34
C GLY A 413 -18.15 -12.98 -18.59
N LEU A 414 -17.74 -12.71 -17.34
CA LEU A 414 -17.11 -13.73 -16.50
C LEU A 414 -18.12 -14.80 -16.06
N ARG A 415 -17.62 -16.01 -15.87
CA ARG A 415 -18.38 -17.18 -15.44
C ARG A 415 -18.17 -17.42 -13.96
N TYR A 416 -19.25 -17.25 -13.20
CA TYR A 416 -19.30 -17.60 -11.79
C TYR A 416 -20.71 -18.07 -11.44
N ALA A 417 -20.83 -19.06 -10.55
CA ALA A 417 -22.11 -19.69 -10.25
C ALA A 417 -23.03 -18.78 -9.42
N VAL A 418 -22.45 -17.85 -8.68
CA VAL A 418 -23.14 -16.88 -7.84
C VAL A 418 -23.20 -15.54 -8.56
N GLY A 419 -24.28 -14.78 -8.34
CA GLY A 419 -24.38 -13.43 -8.86
C GLY A 419 -23.25 -12.55 -8.31
N LEU A 420 -22.54 -11.86 -9.21
CA LEU A 420 -21.53 -10.87 -8.89
C LEU A 420 -22.18 -9.48 -8.94
N GLU A 421 -21.98 -8.67 -7.90
CA GLU A 421 -22.67 -7.40 -7.78
C GLU A 421 -21.87 -6.22 -8.34
N THR A 422 -22.60 -5.14 -8.59
CA THR A 422 -22.02 -3.80 -8.75
C THR A 422 -22.33 -3.04 -7.48
N ALA A 423 -21.31 -2.42 -6.88
CA ALA A 423 -21.44 -1.67 -5.64
C ALA A 423 -20.71 -0.33 -5.75
N LYS A 424 -20.85 0.50 -4.72
CA LYS A 424 -20.09 1.72 -4.49
C LYS A 424 -19.25 1.57 -3.24
N ALA A 425 -17.99 1.95 -3.37
CA ALA A 425 -17.04 1.98 -2.28
C ALA A 425 -16.49 3.39 -2.09
N GLN A 426 -16.15 3.72 -0.85
CA GLN A 426 -15.28 4.86 -0.57
C GLN A 426 -13.85 4.35 -0.36
N VAL A 427 -12.89 5.03 -0.99
CA VAL A 427 -11.49 4.64 -1.04
C VAL A 427 -10.61 5.80 -0.63
N TYR A 428 -9.66 5.51 0.27
CA TYR A 428 -8.67 6.48 0.71
C TYR A 428 -7.29 5.85 0.78
N VAL A 429 -6.28 6.59 0.33
CA VAL A 429 -4.88 6.17 0.43
C VAL A 429 -4.10 7.24 1.17
N PHE A 430 -3.35 6.84 2.18
CA PHE A 430 -2.50 7.71 2.99
C PHE A 430 -1.06 7.20 3.01
N ARG A 431 -0.11 8.12 3.06
CA ARG A 431 1.33 7.85 3.25
C ARG A 431 1.82 8.39 4.57
N ARG A 432 2.57 7.58 5.31
CA ARG A 432 3.24 8.00 6.54
C ARG A 432 4.46 8.88 6.25
N LEU A 433 4.53 10.05 6.90
CA LEU A 433 5.59 11.09 6.74
C LEU A 433 6.76 11.02 7.74
#